data_AF-A0A3B9SRR4-F1
#
_entry.id   AF-A0A3B9SRR4-F1
#
_cell.length_a   1.000
_cell.length_b   1.000
_cell.length_c   1.000
_cell.angle_alpha   90.00
_cell.angle_beta   90.00
_cell.angle_gamma   90.00
#
_symmetry.space_group_name_H-M   'P 1'
#
loop_
_entity.id
_entity.type
_entity.pdbx_description
1 polymer ?
#
loop_
_entity_poly.entity_id
_entity_poly.type
_entity_poly.pdbx_seq_one_letter_code
_entity_poly.pdbx_strand_id
1 'polypeptide(L)'
;MGKKVTVTVIKADVGGFVGHSSVHPELLEKARGILSGSPLLIDFHVTHVGDDVNLILTHELGRNNGEIHQLAWDVFVACTEVAKKLKLYGAGQDLLADAFSGNIKGLGPGVAEMEVEERKSEPIIVFMADKTEPGAWNYPLYKIFADPFNTI
;
A
#
# COMPACT_ATOMS: atom_id res chain seq x y z
N MET A 1 8.25 -15.12 24.28
CA MET A 1 8.40 -14.84 22.84
C MET A 1 7.37 -13.81 22.48
N GLY A 2 7.79 -12.74 21.79
CA GLY A 2 6.91 -11.70 21.28
C GLY A 2 5.94 -12.25 20.25
N LYS A 3 4.84 -11.53 20.04
CA LYS A 3 3.84 -11.88 19.03
C LYS A 3 4.45 -11.62 17.65
N LYS A 4 4.23 -12.54 16.69
CA LYS A 4 4.60 -12.30 15.29
C LYS A 4 3.56 -11.38 14.66
N VAL A 5 4.01 -10.29 14.07
CA VAL A 5 3.16 -9.32 13.36
C VAL A 5 3.77 -9.08 11.99
N THR A 6 2.91 -8.99 10.97
CA THR A 6 3.28 -8.58 9.63
C THR A 6 2.78 -7.17 9.38
N VAL A 7 3.67 -6.31 8.89
CA VAL A 7 3.33 -5.00 8.34
C VAL A 7 3.40 -5.11 6.84
N THR A 8 2.28 -4.88 6.18
CA THR A 8 2.13 -4.95 4.72
C THR A 8 1.68 -3.61 4.18
N VAL A 9 2.45 -3.04 3.28
CA VAL A 9 2.14 -1.79 2.58
C VAL A 9 1.90 -2.13 1.12
N ILE A 10 0.67 -1.89 0.65
CA ILE A 10 0.27 -2.12 -0.74
C ILE A 10 -0.23 -0.80 -1.32
N LYS A 11 0.25 -0.43 -2.51
CA LYS A 11 -0.10 0.82 -3.18
C LYS A 11 -0.55 0.58 -4.61
N ALA A 12 -1.44 1.44 -5.12
CA ALA A 12 -1.84 1.48 -6.52
C ALA A 12 -2.41 2.85 -6.91
N ASP A 13 -2.15 3.28 -8.15
CA ASP A 13 -2.92 4.33 -8.83
C ASP A 13 -4.23 3.74 -9.37
N VAL A 14 -5.35 4.22 -8.82
CA VAL A 14 -6.70 3.81 -9.21
C VAL A 14 -7.51 4.96 -9.81
N GLY A 15 -6.88 6.13 -10.01
CA GLY A 15 -7.48 7.31 -10.61
C GLY A 15 -7.10 8.62 -9.90
N GLY A 16 -6.59 9.58 -10.67
CA GLY A 16 -6.06 10.84 -10.17
C GLY A 16 -6.99 12.07 -10.28
N PHE A 17 -6.76 13.04 -9.40
CA PHE A 17 -7.56 14.24 -9.17
C PHE A 17 -6.69 15.49 -8.89
N VAL A 18 -6.47 16.42 -9.82
CA VAL A 18 -6.74 16.38 -11.28
C VAL A 18 -5.52 15.85 -12.04
N GLY A 19 -5.75 15.05 -13.09
CA GLY A 19 -4.66 14.36 -13.77
C GLY A 19 -3.88 13.48 -12.78
N HIS A 20 -2.56 13.43 -12.93
CA HIS A 20 -1.66 12.66 -12.06
C HIS A 20 -1.14 13.44 -10.83
N SER A 21 -2.00 14.23 -10.20
CA SER A 21 -1.57 15.18 -9.14
C SER A 21 -1.93 14.74 -7.73
N SER A 22 -3.09 14.10 -7.54
CA SER A 22 -3.61 13.75 -6.22
C SER A 22 -4.64 12.62 -6.29
N VAL A 23 -5.18 12.20 -5.14
CA VAL A 23 -6.29 11.26 -5.03
C VAL A 23 -7.56 11.99 -4.57
N HIS A 24 -8.71 11.64 -5.14
CA HIS A 24 -9.99 12.19 -4.69
C HIS A 24 -10.38 11.61 -3.30
N PRO A 25 -10.82 12.43 -2.32
CA PRO A 25 -11.12 11.96 -0.95
C PRO A 25 -12.10 10.78 -0.87
N GLU A 26 -13.08 10.70 -1.77
CA GLU A 26 -14.04 9.57 -1.82
C GLU A 26 -13.36 8.20 -2.06
N LEU A 27 -12.22 8.15 -2.75
CA LEU A 27 -11.46 6.91 -2.92
C LEU A 27 -10.87 6.46 -1.57
N LEU A 28 -10.32 7.40 -0.79
CA LEU A 28 -9.76 7.10 0.53
C LEU A 28 -10.84 6.67 1.52
N GLU A 29 -12.00 7.32 1.49
CA GLU A 29 -13.16 6.89 2.31
C GLU A 29 -13.67 5.51 1.88
N LYS A 30 -13.72 5.24 0.58
CA LYS A 30 -14.13 3.93 0.07
C LYS A 30 -13.19 2.83 0.55
N ALA A 31 -11.88 3.05 0.49
CA ALA A 31 -10.88 2.12 1.00
C ALA A 31 -11.00 1.92 2.53
N ARG A 32 -11.12 3.01 3.30
CA ARG A 32 -11.34 2.94 4.75
C ARG A 32 -12.57 2.12 5.13
N GLY A 33 -13.68 2.32 4.40
CA GLY A 33 -14.94 1.62 4.66
C GLY A 33 -14.87 0.11 4.42
N ILE A 34 -14.03 -0.36 3.49
CA ILE A 34 -13.83 -1.79 3.25
C ILE A 34 -12.91 -2.39 4.32
N LEU A 35 -11.81 -1.70 4.65
CA LEU A 35 -10.81 -2.20 5.59
C LEU A 35 -11.32 -2.24 7.04
N SER A 36 -12.18 -1.29 7.44
CA SER A 36 -12.72 -1.22 8.81
C SER A 36 -13.56 -2.43 9.23
N GLY A 37 -14.08 -3.20 8.27
CA GLY A 37 -14.85 -4.41 8.53
C GLY A 37 -14.06 -5.71 8.39
N SER A 38 -12.76 -5.66 8.09
CA SER A 38 -12.00 -6.88 7.76
C SER A 38 -11.57 -7.65 9.01
N PRO A 39 -11.95 -8.93 9.16
CA PRO A 39 -11.47 -9.77 10.27
C PRO A 39 -10.02 -10.24 10.07
N LEU A 40 -9.41 -9.96 8.90
CA LEU A 40 -8.04 -10.37 8.57
C LEU A 40 -6.99 -9.44 9.17
N LEU A 41 -7.39 -8.25 9.62
CA LEU A 41 -6.49 -7.16 10.04
C LEU A 41 -6.53 -6.98 11.56
N ILE A 42 -5.37 -6.67 12.13
CA ILE A 42 -5.28 -6.10 13.47
C ILE A 42 -5.67 -4.62 13.42
N ASP A 43 -5.04 -3.88 12.50
CA ASP A 43 -5.24 -2.45 12.29
C ASP A 43 -4.82 -2.04 10.88
N PHE A 44 -5.23 -0.84 10.44
CA PHE A 44 -4.89 -0.29 9.14
C PHE A 44 -4.81 1.24 9.12
N HIS A 45 -4.11 1.77 8.12
CA HIS A 45 -4.11 3.18 7.77
C HIS A 45 -4.20 3.35 6.25
N VAL A 46 -5.02 4.31 5.80
CA VAL A 46 -5.21 4.64 4.39
C VAL A 46 -4.78 6.07 4.14
N THR A 47 -3.84 6.27 3.22
CA THR A 47 -3.33 7.57 2.83
C THR A 47 -2.94 7.59 1.35
N HIS A 48 -2.35 8.67 0.86
CA HIS A 48 -1.82 8.76 -0.48
C HIS A 48 -0.57 9.64 -0.54
N VAL A 49 0.23 9.45 -1.59
CA VAL A 49 1.25 10.40 -2.03
C VAL A 49 1.03 10.58 -3.52
N GLY A 50 0.81 11.82 -3.96
CA GLY A 50 0.35 12.06 -5.33
C GLY A 50 -0.96 11.32 -5.62
N ASP A 51 -1.03 10.66 -6.77
CA ASP A 51 -2.17 9.84 -7.25
C ASP A 51 -2.18 8.39 -6.75
N ASP A 52 -1.19 7.99 -5.95
CA ASP A 52 -1.10 6.64 -5.41
C ASP A 52 -1.85 6.47 -4.09
N VAL A 53 -2.88 5.62 -4.07
CA VAL A 53 -3.52 5.17 -2.83
C VAL A 53 -2.60 4.17 -2.13
N ASN A 54 -2.34 4.38 -0.84
CA ASN A 54 -1.50 3.54 0.00
C ASN A 54 -2.33 2.91 1.12
N LEU A 55 -2.28 1.58 1.21
CA LEU A 55 -2.89 0.77 2.25
C LEU A 55 -1.78 0.24 3.17
N ILE A 56 -1.73 0.70 4.41
CA ILE A 56 -0.80 0.22 5.44
C ILE A 56 -1.59 -0.71 6.35
N LEU A 57 -1.21 -1.99 6.37
CA LEU A 57 -1.97 -3.06 6.99
C LEU A 57 -1.11 -3.77 8.04
N THR A 58 -1.70 -4.10 9.19
CA THR A 58 -1.08 -4.98 10.18
C THR A 58 -1.93 -6.24 10.38
N HIS A 59 -1.29 -7.41 10.39
CA HIS A 59 -1.97 -8.71 10.50
C HIS A 59 -1.00 -9.81 10.97
N GLU A 60 -1.51 -11.03 11.15
CA GLU A 60 -0.73 -12.19 11.68
C GLU A 60 -0.56 -13.32 10.65
N LEU A 61 -0.88 -13.02 9.39
CA LEU A 61 -0.98 -14.02 8.32
C LEU A 61 0.32 -14.25 7.52
N GLY A 62 1.42 -13.56 7.89
CA GLY A 62 2.71 -13.66 7.23
C GLY A 62 2.80 -12.94 5.88
N ARG A 63 3.99 -12.92 5.29
CA ARG A 63 4.29 -12.24 4.01
C ARG A 63 3.72 -13.00 2.81
N ASN A 64 3.38 -12.29 1.74
CA ASN A 64 2.79 -12.84 0.52
C ASN A 64 1.51 -13.67 0.78
N ASN A 65 0.72 -13.27 1.77
CA ASN A 65 -0.51 -13.98 2.11
C ASN A 65 -1.62 -13.66 1.10
N GLY A 66 -2.21 -14.69 0.48
CA GLY A 66 -3.21 -14.51 -0.57
C GLY A 66 -4.46 -13.75 -0.14
N GLU A 67 -4.93 -13.90 1.11
CA GLU A 67 -6.13 -13.23 1.62
C GLU A 67 -5.89 -11.73 1.83
N ILE A 68 -4.71 -11.34 2.32
CA ILE A 68 -4.32 -9.93 2.48
C ILE A 68 -4.16 -9.25 1.12
N HIS A 69 -3.53 -9.93 0.17
CA HIS A 69 -3.37 -9.40 -1.18
C HIS A 69 -4.72 -9.32 -1.93
N GLN A 70 -5.62 -10.29 -1.74
CA GLN A 70 -6.98 -10.24 -2.29
C GLN A 70 -7.78 -9.09 -1.68
N LEU A 71 -7.71 -8.89 -0.35
CA LEU A 71 -8.35 -7.77 0.32
C LEU A 71 -7.90 -6.42 -0.26
N ALA A 72 -6.59 -6.23 -0.44
CA ALA A 72 -6.06 -5.01 -1.06
C ALA A 72 -6.52 -4.85 -2.52
N TRP A 73 -6.52 -5.94 -3.30
CA TRP A 73 -7.03 -5.94 -4.67
C TRP A 73 -8.50 -5.51 -4.72
N ASP A 74 -9.35 -6.09 -3.88
CA ASP A 74 -10.79 -5.79 -3.82
C ASP A 74 -11.03 -4.32 -3.42
N VAL A 75 -10.21 -3.78 -2.52
CA VAL A 75 -10.20 -2.35 -2.18
C VAL A 75 -9.90 -1.50 -3.42
N PHE A 76 -8.85 -1.80 -4.18
CA PHE A 76 -8.49 -1.02 -5.37
C PHE A 76 -9.52 -1.14 -6.50
N VAL A 77 -10.10 -2.32 -6.71
CA VAL A 77 -11.22 -2.51 -7.65
C VAL A 77 -12.40 -1.64 -7.24
N ALA A 78 -12.77 -1.65 -5.96
CA ALA A 78 -13.89 -0.86 -5.47
C ALA A 78 -13.63 0.66 -5.53
N CYS A 79 -12.38 1.10 -5.32
CA CYS A 79 -11.97 2.49 -5.52
C CYS A 79 -12.01 2.88 -7.00
N THR A 80 -11.61 1.97 -7.89
CA THR A 80 -11.68 2.16 -9.35
C THR A 80 -13.11 2.39 -9.82
N GLU A 81 -14.10 1.70 -9.25
CA GLU A 81 -15.51 1.94 -9.57
C GLU A 81 -15.98 3.35 -9.16
N VAL A 82 -15.49 3.87 -8.03
CA VAL A 82 -15.73 5.28 -7.63
C VAL A 82 -15.03 6.22 -8.61
N ALA A 83 -13.77 5.94 -8.96
CA ALA A 83 -13.00 6.74 -9.91
C ALA A 83 -13.69 6.83 -11.29
N LYS A 84 -14.22 5.71 -11.80
CA LYS A 84 -15.00 5.66 -13.04
C LYS A 84 -16.28 6.49 -12.96
N LYS A 85 -17.03 6.39 -11.85
CA LYS A 85 -18.25 7.18 -11.62
C LYS A 85 -17.96 8.69 -11.64
N LEU A 86 -16.86 9.10 -11.01
CA LEU A 86 -16.41 10.49 -10.95
C LEU A 86 -15.63 10.94 -12.19
N LYS A 87 -15.36 10.03 -13.14
CA LYS A 87 -14.54 10.26 -14.34
C LYS A 87 -13.15 10.83 -14.02
N LEU A 88 -12.52 10.29 -12.99
CA LEU A 88 -11.15 10.64 -12.62
C LEU A 88 -10.18 10.21 -13.73
N TYR A 89 -9.04 10.90 -13.82
CA TYR A 89 -8.04 10.62 -14.84
C TYR A 89 -7.34 9.30 -14.54
N GLY A 90 -7.15 8.43 -15.53
CA GLY A 90 -6.47 7.14 -15.31
C GLY A 90 -7.23 6.19 -14.37
N ALA A 91 -8.57 6.17 -14.39
CA ALA A 91 -9.34 5.28 -13.53
C ALA A 91 -8.94 3.79 -13.73
N GLY A 92 -8.39 3.17 -12.67
CA GLY A 92 -7.88 1.80 -12.69
C GLY A 92 -6.51 1.62 -13.34
N GLN A 93 -5.68 2.66 -13.40
CA GLN A 93 -4.40 2.65 -14.11
C GLN A 93 -3.47 1.47 -13.76
N ASP A 94 -3.30 1.18 -12.47
CA ASP A 94 -2.41 0.11 -12.01
C ASP A 94 -3.10 -1.26 -11.92
N LEU A 95 -4.36 -1.41 -12.34
CA LEU A 95 -5.03 -2.72 -12.38
C LEU A 95 -4.81 -3.36 -13.75
N LEU A 96 -3.61 -3.92 -13.95
CA LEU A 96 -3.16 -4.43 -15.26
C LEU A 96 -3.74 -5.81 -15.63
N ALA A 97 -4.50 -6.42 -14.73
CA ALA A 97 -5.15 -7.71 -14.92
C ALA A 97 -6.63 -7.62 -14.58
N ASP A 98 -7.45 -8.38 -15.33
CA ASP A 98 -8.90 -8.43 -15.11
C ASP A 98 -9.28 -9.24 -13.85
N ALA A 99 -8.38 -10.10 -13.36
CA ALA A 99 -8.62 -10.99 -12.23
C ALA A 99 -7.38 -11.19 -11.36
N PHE A 100 -7.60 -11.35 -10.05
CA PHE A 100 -6.56 -11.66 -9.07
C PHE A 100 -6.04 -13.10 -9.24
N SER A 101 -4.71 -13.28 -9.14
CA SER A 101 -4.04 -14.58 -9.34
C SER A 101 -3.21 -15.02 -8.11
N GLY A 102 -3.82 -14.95 -6.93
CA GLY A 102 -3.24 -15.47 -5.68
C GLY A 102 -2.25 -14.53 -4.99
N ASN A 103 -1.54 -13.67 -5.73
CA ASN A 103 -0.81 -12.53 -5.19
C ASN A 103 -0.86 -11.34 -6.16
N ILE A 104 -0.59 -10.14 -5.63
CA ILE A 104 -0.72 -8.89 -6.40
C ILE A 104 0.53 -8.54 -7.24
N LYS A 105 1.65 -9.26 -7.03
CA LYS A 105 2.92 -8.95 -7.71
C LYS A 105 2.78 -9.24 -9.20
N GLY A 106 3.12 -8.25 -10.01
CA GLY A 106 2.98 -8.34 -11.47
C GLY A 106 1.57 -8.05 -11.98
N LEU A 107 0.60 -7.75 -11.09
CA LEU A 107 -0.73 -7.26 -11.48
C LEU A 107 -0.82 -5.73 -11.54
N GLY A 108 0.29 -5.05 -11.22
CA GLY A 108 0.45 -3.59 -11.22
C GLY A 108 0.70 -3.00 -9.83
N PRO A 109 -0.08 -3.31 -8.77
CA PRO A 109 0.15 -2.74 -7.44
C PRO A 109 1.54 -3.04 -6.85
N GLY A 110 2.11 -2.03 -6.20
CA GLY A 110 3.38 -2.13 -5.49
C GLY A 110 3.20 -2.71 -4.08
N VAL A 111 4.20 -3.47 -3.61
CA VAL A 111 4.14 -4.16 -2.31
C VAL A 111 5.47 -4.07 -1.56
N ALA A 112 5.41 -3.72 -0.28
CA ALA A 112 6.51 -3.86 0.68
C ALA A 112 6.00 -4.50 1.98
N GLU A 113 6.64 -5.58 2.43
CA GLU A 113 6.19 -6.35 3.59
C GLU A 113 7.34 -6.88 4.44
N MET A 114 7.12 -6.89 5.75
CA MET A 114 8.00 -7.54 6.72
C MET A 114 7.19 -8.27 7.79
N GLU A 115 7.60 -9.49 8.12
CA GLU A 115 7.13 -10.20 9.32
C GLU A 115 8.21 -10.07 10.39
N VAL A 116 7.82 -9.62 11.59
CA VAL A 116 8.72 -9.38 12.71
C VAL A 116 8.17 -10.01 13.99
N GLU A 117 9.06 -10.37 14.91
CA GLU A 117 8.69 -10.58 16.32
C GLU A 117 8.66 -9.20 16.99
N GLU A 118 7.49 -8.75 17.42
CA GLU A 118 7.30 -7.41 17.96
C GLU A 118 8.18 -7.20 19.21
N ARG A 119 9.00 -6.13 19.20
CA ARG A 119 9.84 -5.72 20.33
C ARG A 119 8.98 -5.13 21.45
N LYS A 120 9.61 -4.84 22.60
CA LYS A 120 8.94 -4.11 23.71
C LYS A 120 8.36 -2.75 23.27
N SER A 121 9.00 -2.13 22.28
CA SER A 121 8.54 -0.95 21.58
C SER A 121 8.96 -1.11 20.13
N GLU A 122 8.00 -1.05 19.21
CA GLU A 122 8.20 -1.32 17.78
C GLU A 122 7.96 -0.04 16.94
N PRO A 123 8.85 0.96 16.99
CA PRO A 123 8.75 2.12 16.13
C PRO A 123 9.08 1.73 14.68
N ILE A 124 8.19 2.09 13.76
CA ILE A 124 8.33 1.88 12.32
C ILE A 124 8.10 3.20 11.56
N ILE A 125 8.72 3.33 10.40
CA ILE A 125 8.48 4.44 9.45
C ILE A 125 8.16 3.82 8.10
N VAL A 126 7.05 4.25 7.50
CA VAL A 126 6.66 3.87 6.14
C VAL A 126 6.90 5.05 5.21
N PHE A 127 7.77 4.86 4.21
CA PHE A 127 8.02 5.84 3.16
C PHE A 127 7.21 5.47 1.91
N MET A 128 6.59 6.48 1.31
CA MET A 128 5.79 6.37 0.10
C MET A 128 6.23 7.50 -0.83
N ALA A 129 6.39 7.24 -2.12
CA ALA A 129 6.80 8.23 -3.11
C ALA A 129 5.99 8.04 -4.39
N ASP A 130 5.80 9.15 -5.09
CA ASP A 130 5.14 9.24 -6.39
C ASP A 130 6.10 9.90 -7.40
N LYS A 131 5.89 9.65 -8.70
CA LYS A 131 6.67 10.16 -9.84
C LYS A 131 8.15 9.79 -9.79
N THR A 132 8.43 8.62 -9.24
CA THR A 132 9.77 8.03 -9.21
C THR A 132 9.69 6.51 -9.28
N GLU A 133 10.85 5.85 -9.30
CA GLU A 133 10.96 4.39 -9.37
C GLU A 133 11.53 3.81 -8.07
N PRO A 134 11.44 2.49 -7.83
CA PRO A 134 11.97 1.87 -6.60
C PRO A 134 13.45 2.19 -6.34
N GLY A 135 14.25 2.38 -7.40
CA GLY A 135 15.66 2.75 -7.30
C GLY A 135 15.94 4.09 -6.61
N ALA A 136 14.95 4.98 -6.48
CA ALA A 136 15.06 6.24 -5.74
C ALA A 136 15.43 6.03 -4.27
N TRP A 137 15.11 4.86 -3.71
CA TRP A 137 15.44 4.50 -2.34
C TRP A 137 16.87 3.99 -2.16
N ASN A 138 17.61 3.65 -3.23
CA ASN A 138 18.96 3.10 -3.12
C ASN A 138 19.90 4.02 -2.34
N TYR A 139 19.93 5.32 -2.69
CA TYR A 139 20.80 6.28 -2.03
C TYR A 139 20.37 6.61 -0.58
N PRO A 140 19.08 6.89 -0.29
CA PRO A 140 18.61 7.02 1.10
C PRO A 140 18.89 5.79 1.97
N LEU A 141 18.62 4.57 1.48
CA LEU A 141 18.86 3.34 2.23
C LEU A 141 20.35 3.11 2.48
N TYR A 142 21.21 3.35 1.48
CA TYR A 142 22.67 3.32 1.67
C TYR A 142 23.09 4.26 2.79
N LYS A 143 22.59 5.50 2.78
CA LYS A 143 22.94 6.47 3.82
C LYS A 143 22.46 6.04 5.21
N ILE A 144 21.22 5.56 5.32
CA ILE A 144 20.64 5.13 6.61
C ILE A 144 21.43 3.96 7.21
N PHE A 145 21.84 2.99 6.39
CA PHE A 145 22.36 1.71 6.88
C PHE A 145 23.88 1.52 6.76
N ALA A 146 24.58 2.34 5.97
CA ALA A 146 26.00 2.11 5.67
C ALA A 146 26.88 3.37 5.65
N ASP A 147 26.32 4.58 5.68
CA ASP A 147 27.11 5.82 5.70
C ASP A 147 27.33 6.31 7.15
N PRO A 148 28.56 6.23 7.69
CA PRO A 148 28.85 6.69 9.05
C PRO A 148 28.75 8.21 9.22
N PHE A 149 28.66 8.99 8.14
CA PHE A 149 28.39 10.43 8.20
C PHE A 149 26.88 10.74 8.31
N ASN A 150 26.02 9.75 8.06
CA ASN A 150 24.57 9.90 8.16
C ASN A 150 24.01 9.25 9.43
N THR A 151 24.46 8.04 9.75
CA THR A 151 24.01 7.29 10.93
C THR A 151 25.21 7.11 11.87
N ILE A 152 25.25 7.93 12.92
CA ILE A 152 26.31 8.00 13.94
C ILE A 152 26.25 6.88 14.98
#